data_AF-A0A0F9CSF5-F1
#
_entry.id   AF-A0A0F9CSF5-F1
#
_cell.length_a   1.000
_cell.length_b   1.000
_cell.length_c   1.000
_cell.angle_alpha   90.00
_cell.angle_beta   90.00
_cell.angle_gamma   90.00
#
_symmetry.space_group_name_H-M   'P 1'
#
loop_
_entity.id
_entity.type
_entity.pdbx_description
1 polymer ?
#
loop_
_entity_poly.entity_id
_entity_poly.type
_entity_poly.pdbx_seq_one_letter_code
_entity_poly.pdbx_strand_id
1 'polypeptide(L)'
;MKPFLFVIIFTSLLFTQFAFGQYFDTPGLVNRLPVETGGYIFEVIIVASFDIPDYQFSSEEKRLSLIISTSVSNNLAEIQIPKNLINGNFTFYLNGQEISADVKT
;
A
#
# COMPACT_ATOMS: atom_id res chain seq x y z
N MET A 1 -12.84 -10.38 -34.98
CA MET A 1 -13.15 -10.55 -33.54
C MET A 1 -13.77 -9.25 -33.04
N LYS A 2 -14.93 -9.31 -32.38
CA LYS A 2 -15.68 -8.11 -31.96
C LYS A 2 -14.89 -7.34 -30.89
N PRO A 3 -14.67 -6.01 -31.03
CA PRO A 3 -13.88 -5.22 -30.07
C PRO A 3 -14.43 -5.26 -28.64
N PHE A 4 -15.73 -5.56 -28.51
CA PHE A 4 -16.42 -5.74 -27.23
C PHE A 4 -15.82 -6.85 -26.35
N LEU A 5 -15.33 -7.94 -26.95
CA LEU A 5 -14.70 -9.03 -26.20
C LEU A 5 -13.34 -8.61 -25.62
N PHE A 6 -12.62 -7.75 -26.34
CA PHE A 6 -11.34 -7.21 -25.90
C PHE A 6 -11.51 -6.25 -24.71
N VAL A 7 -12.55 -5.41 -24.74
CA VAL A 7 -12.87 -4.49 -23.64
C VAL A 7 -13.24 -5.25 -22.37
N ILE A 8 -14.04 -6.32 -22.47
CA ILE A 8 -14.42 -7.15 -21.30
C ILE A 8 -13.21 -7.88 -20.71
N ILE A 9 -12.32 -8.42 -21.56
CA ILE A 9 -11.11 -9.09 -21.09
C ILE A 9 -10.18 -8.07 -20.40
N PHE A 10 -10.01 -6.88 -21.00
CA PHE A 10 -9.16 -5.84 -20.45
C PHE A 10 -9.70 -5.28 -19.12
N THR A 11 -11.01 -5.06 -19.00
CA THR A 11 -11.61 -4.65 -17.72
C THR A 11 -11.54 -5.77 -16.69
N SER A 12 -11.77 -7.03 -17.06
CA SER A 12 -11.67 -8.15 -16.12
C SER A 12 -10.26 -8.31 -15.53
N LEU A 13 -9.20 -8.09 -16.32
CA LEU A 13 -7.81 -8.12 -15.86
C LEU A 13 -7.48 -7.00 -14.85
N LEU A 14 -8.15 -5.85 -14.94
CA LEU A 14 -8.00 -4.76 -13.98
C LEU A 14 -8.66 -5.08 -12.63
N PHE A 15 -9.70 -5.92 -12.60
CA PHE A 15 -10.43 -6.27 -11.36
C PHE A 15 -9.93 -7.53 -10.64
N THR A 16 -9.14 -8.40 -11.29
CA THR A 16 -8.69 -9.66 -10.65
C THR A 16 -7.64 -9.48 -9.56
N GLN A 17 -7.04 -8.30 -9.42
CA GLN A 17 -5.97 -8.07 -8.41
C GLN A 17 -6.52 -7.86 -6.99
N PHE A 18 -7.82 -7.59 -6.84
CA PHE A 18 -8.44 -7.24 -5.56
C PHE A 18 -8.80 -8.44 -4.66
N ALA A 19 -8.60 -9.68 -5.11
CA ALA A 19 -9.13 -10.88 -4.45
C ALA A 19 -8.07 -11.86 -3.92
N PHE A 20 -6.84 -11.39 -3.66
CA PHE A 20 -5.97 -12.13 -2.74
C PHE A 20 -6.50 -11.88 -1.33
N GLY A 21 -6.95 -12.93 -0.64
CA GLY A 21 -7.36 -12.85 0.75
C GLY A 21 -6.18 -12.35 1.58
N GLN A 22 -6.16 -11.05 1.86
CA GLN A 22 -5.10 -10.44 2.64
C GLN A 22 -5.33 -10.83 4.10
N TYR A 23 -4.42 -11.64 4.61
CA TYR A 23 -4.34 -11.97 6.01
C TYR A 23 -3.39 -10.98 6.67
N PHE A 24 -3.87 -10.36 7.75
CA PHE A 24 -3.09 -9.47 8.60
C PHE A 24 -3.02 -10.12 9.99
N ASP A 25 -1.82 -10.16 10.55
CA ASP A 25 -1.58 -10.65 11.91
C ASP A 25 -2.09 -9.63 12.95
N THR A 26 -2.17 -8.36 12.56
CA THR A 26 -2.51 -7.24 13.45
C THR A 26 -3.99 -6.83 13.32
N PRO A 27 -4.75 -6.75 14.42
CA PRO A 27 -6.09 -6.14 14.38
C PRO A 27 -5.97 -4.62 14.17
N GLY A 28 -6.85 -4.03 13.36
CA GLY A 28 -6.82 -2.58 13.14
C GLY A 28 -7.79 -2.09 12.08
N LEU A 29 -7.74 -0.78 11.83
CA LEU A 29 -8.45 -0.12 10.75
C LEU A 29 -7.76 -0.43 9.42
N VAL A 30 -8.54 -0.92 8.45
CA VAL A 30 -8.07 -1.20 7.09
C VAL A 30 -8.07 0.08 6.27
N ASN A 31 -6.90 0.46 5.77
CA ASN A 31 -6.68 1.60 4.88
C ASN A 31 -6.16 1.09 3.53
N ARG A 32 -6.82 1.51 2.44
CA ARG A 32 -6.45 1.14 1.07
C ARG A 32 -5.98 2.39 0.35
N LEU A 33 -4.69 2.44 0.01
CA LEU A 33 -4.03 3.59 -0.55
C LEU A 33 -3.73 3.33 -2.04
N PRO A 34 -4.51 3.91 -2.97
CA PRO A 34 -4.17 3.85 -4.39
C PRO A 34 -2.94 4.71 -4.68
N VAL A 35 -1.90 4.11 -5.24
CA VAL A 35 -0.66 4.78 -5.62
C VAL A 35 -0.52 4.74 -7.14
N GLU A 36 -0.56 5.92 -7.76
CA GLU A 36 -0.46 6.04 -9.22
C GLU A 36 0.99 6.31 -9.63
N THR A 37 1.58 5.41 -10.42
CA THR A 37 2.91 5.62 -10.98
C THR A 37 3.16 4.73 -12.20
N GLY A 38 3.99 5.21 -13.14
CA GLY A 38 4.32 4.44 -14.35
C GLY A 38 3.12 4.09 -15.24
N GLY A 39 2.00 4.80 -15.12
CA GLY A 39 0.75 4.50 -15.84
C GLY A 39 -0.09 3.38 -15.23
N TYR A 40 0.25 2.90 -14.02
CA TYR A 40 -0.49 1.88 -13.28
C TYR A 40 -0.95 2.43 -11.93
N ILE A 41 -1.99 1.80 -11.37
CA ILE A 41 -2.48 2.03 -10.01
C ILE A 41 -2.09 0.81 -9.18
N PHE A 42 -1.33 1.04 -8.11
CA PHE A 42 -0.94 0.02 -7.14
C PHE A 42 -1.74 0.23 -5.87
N GLU A 43 -2.32 -0.83 -5.31
CA GLU A 43 -3.01 -0.76 -4.03
C GLU A 43 -2.03 -1.12 -2.91
N VAL A 44 -1.71 -0.15 -2.05
CA VAL A 44 -1.00 -0.41 -0.78
C VAL A 44 -2.05 -0.56 0.31
N ILE A 45 -1.96 -1.62 1.10
CA ILE A 45 -2.97 -1.90 2.14
C ILE A 45 -2.32 -1.89 3.50
N ILE A 46 -2.91 -1.13 4.41
CA ILE A 46 -2.40 -0.91 5.75
C ILE A 46 -3.47 -1.27 6.76
N VAL A 47 -3.13 -2.11 7.73
CA VAL A 47 -3.95 -2.35 8.91
C VAL A 47 -3.26 -1.75 10.11
N ALA A 48 -3.87 -0.76 10.74
CA ALA A 48 -3.23 0.01 11.81
C ALA A 48 -4.18 0.34 12.96
N SER A 49 -3.61 0.54 14.15
CA SER A 49 -4.34 1.03 15.33
C SER A 49 -4.43 2.56 15.42
N PHE A 50 -4.05 3.27 14.35
CA PHE A 50 -4.09 4.73 14.23
C PHE A 50 -4.79 5.17 12.93
N ASP A 51 -5.15 6.45 12.86
CA ASP A 51 -5.72 7.05 11.66
C ASP A 51 -4.62 7.47 10.67
N ILE A 52 -4.91 7.33 9.38
CA ILE A 52 -4.05 7.76 8.28
C ILE A 52 -4.83 8.79 7.44
N PRO A 53 -4.88 10.06 7.86
CA PRO A 53 -5.66 11.10 7.17
C PRO A 53 -5.16 11.40 5.76
N ASP A 54 -3.88 11.18 5.47
CA ASP A 54 -3.30 11.50 4.16
C ASP A 54 -2.03 10.67 3.88
N TYR A 55 -1.67 10.57 2.60
CA TYR A 55 -0.46 9.90 2.15
C TYR A 55 0.07 10.52 0.84
N GLN A 56 1.37 10.40 0.62
CA GLN A 56 2.03 10.90 -0.58
C GLN A 56 3.01 9.87 -1.11
N PHE A 57 3.08 9.73 -2.43
CA PHE A 57 4.05 8.88 -3.09
C PHE A 57 4.93 9.68 -4.05
N SER A 58 6.24 9.50 -3.95
CA SER A 58 7.22 10.03 -4.89
C SER A 58 7.91 8.88 -5.62
N SER A 59 7.70 8.79 -6.94
CA SER A 59 8.37 7.79 -7.78
C SER A 59 9.86 8.08 -7.98
N GLU A 60 10.24 9.36 -7.96
CA GLU A 60 11.64 9.80 -8.08
C GLU A 60 12.43 9.39 -6.84
N GLU A 61 11.88 9.65 -5.65
CA GLU A 61 12.52 9.32 -4.37
C GLU A 61 12.22 7.88 -3.91
N LYS A 62 11.37 7.15 -4.63
CA LYS A 62 10.88 5.81 -4.27
C LYS A 62 10.33 5.75 -2.83
N ARG A 63 9.56 6.78 -2.45
CA ARG A 63 9.12 6.99 -1.06
C ARG A 63 7.59 7.07 -0.97
N LEU A 64 7.02 6.28 -0.06
CA LEU A 64 5.65 6.40 0.42
C LEU A 64 5.67 7.08 1.80
N SER A 65 5.09 8.27 1.90
CA SER A 65 4.94 9.02 3.14
C SER A 65 3.51 8.89 3.65
N LEU A 66 3.34 8.56 4.93
CA LEU A 66 2.04 8.46 5.60
C LEU A 66 1.94 9.58 6.64
N ILE A 67 0.84 10.32 6.62
CA ILE A 67 0.49 11.21 7.73
C ILE A 67 -0.32 10.38 8.72
N ILE A 68 0.14 10.29 9.96
CA ILE A 68 -0.45 9.45 11.01
C ILE A 68 -1.02 10.35 12.10
N SER A 69 -2.23 10.04 12.56
CA SER A 69 -2.87 10.68 13.70
C SER A 69 -3.27 9.64 14.75
N THR A 70 -2.90 9.88 16.00
CA THR A 70 -3.22 9.01 17.14
C THR A 70 -3.27 9.81 18.43
N SER A 71 -4.16 9.44 19.35
CA SER A 71 -4.23 9.97 20.71
C SER A 71 -3.53 9.08 21.75
N VAL A 72 -3.06 7.90 21.33
CA VAL A 72 -2.41 6.90 22.18
C VAL A 72 -1.02 6.53 21.67
N SER A 73 -0.17 6.05 22.57
CA SER A 73 1.16 5.50 22.25
C SER A 73 1.12 4.00 21.97
N ASN A 74 2.23 3.43 21.51
CA ASN A 74 2.41 1.99 21.24
C ASN A 74 1.48 1.41 20.16
N ASN A 75 1.31 2.15 19.07
CA ASN A 75 0.52 1.67 17.96
C ASN A 75 1.27 0.62 17.13
N LEU A 76 0.50 -0.26 16.50
CA LEU A 76 0.98 -1.24 15.54
C LEU A 76 0.36 -0.96 14.17
N ALA A 77 1.15 -1.21 13.14
CA ALA A 77 0.68 -1.19 11.77
C ALA A 77 1.34 -2.30 10.98
N GLU A 78 0.57 -2.92 10.11
CA GLU A 78 1.01 -3.91 9.15
C GLU A 78 0.73 -3.37 7.74
N ILE A 79 1.74 -3.37 6.88
CA ILE A 79 1.70 -2.73 5.56
C ILE A 79 2.01 -3.79 4.52
N GLN A 80 1.08 -4.00 3.59
CA GLN A 80 1.28 -4.82 2.39
C GLN A 80 1.56 -3.91 1.20
N ILE A 81 2.78 -4.02 0.65
CA ILE A 81 3.26 -3.22 -0.48
C ILE A 81 3.45 -4.14 -1.69
N PRO A 82 2.89 -3.83 -2.87
CA PRO A 82 3.18 -4.57 -4.09
C PRO A 82 4.68 -4.54 -4.41
N LYS A 83 5.28 -5.72 -4.65
CA LYS A 83 6.73 -5.88 -4.91
C LYS A 83 7.25 -5.06 -6.10
N ASN A 84 6.35 -4.71 -7.02
CA ASN A 84 6.64 -3.93 -8.22
C ASN A 84 6.37 -2.42 -8.07
N LEU A 85 5.88 -1.95 -6.92
CA LEU A 85 5.69 -0.52 -6.65
C LEU A 85 7.01 0.16 -6.26
N ILE A 86 7.67 -0.35 -5.23
CA ILE A 86 8.96 0.16 -4.74
C ILE A 86 9.93 -1.02 -4.77
N ASN A 87 10.96 -0.93 -5.60
CA ASN A 87 11.98 -1.98 -5.70
C ASN A 87 13.15 -1.73 -4.74
N GLY A 88 13.82 -2.82 -4.34
CA GLY A 88 14.97 -2.78 -3.43
C GLY A 88 14.60 -3.11 -1.97
N ASN A 89 15.50 -2.76 -1.06
CA ASN A 89 15.30 -2.97 0.38
C ASN A 89 14.48 -1.81 0.95
N PHE A 90 13.57 -2.11 1.87
CA PHE A 90 12.79 -1.10 2.57
C PHE A 90 13.58 -0.50 3.73
N THR A 91 13.53 0.82 3.84
CA THR A 91 13.93 1.57 5.03
C THR A 91 12.72 2.34 5.55
N PHE A 92 12.60 2.45 6.87
CA PHE A 92 11.42 3.03 7.51
C PHE A 92 11.84 4.21 8.37
N TYR A 93 11.11 5.31 8.25
CA TYR A 93 11.36 6.53 9.01
C TYR A 93 10.09 6.96 9.73
N LEU A 94 10.21 7.30 11.00
CA LEU A 94 9.18 7.96 11.79
C LEU A 94 9.71 9.34 12.22
N ASN A 95 9.06 10.40 11.76
CA ASN A 95 9.48 11.79 12.02
C ASN A 95 10.96 12.05 11.69
N GLY A 96 11.45 11.47 10.60
CA GLY A 96 12.85 11.62 10.14
C GLY A 96 13.86 10.72 10.84
N GLN A 97 13.46 9.97 11.87
CA GLN A 97 14.32 8.98 12.53
C GLN A 97 14.08 7.60 11.94
N GLU A 98 15.16 6.90 11.58
CA GLU A 98 15.07 5.52 11.09
C GLU A 98 14.59 4.58 12.20
N ILE A 99 13.69 3.67 11.85
CA ILE A 99 13.14 2.65 12.75
C ILE A 99 13.32 1.25 12.15
N SER A 100 13.41 0.25 13.03
CA SER A 100 13.37 -1.15 12.60
C SER A 100 11.93 -1.59 12.37
N ALA A 101 11.73 -2.38 11.31
CA ALA A 101 10.47 -3.04 11.01
C ALA A 101 10.72 -4.52 10.71
N ASP A 102 9.74 -5.37 11.04
CA ASP A 102 9.75 -6.77 10.63
C ASP A 102 9.26 -6.86 9.17
N VAL A 103 10.15 -7.23 8.25
CA VAL A 103 9.86 -7.29 6.81
C VAL A 103 9.78 -8.73 6.37
N LYS A 104 8.57 -9.17 6.01
CA LYS A 104 8.29 -10.50 5.44
C LYS A 104 8.20 -10.36 3.91
N THR A 105 8.83 -11.28 3.16
CA THR A 105 8.91 -11.23 1.68
C THR A 105 8.23 -12.41 1.00
#